data_AF-A0A6N2KL08-F1
#
_entry.id   AF-A0A6N2KL08-F1
#
_cell.length_a   1.000
_cell.length_b   1.000
_cell.length_c   1.000
_cell.angle_alpha   90.00
_cell.angle_beta   90.00
_cell.angle_gamma   90.00
#
_symmetry.space_group_name_H-M   'P 1'
#
loop_
_entity.id
_entity.type
_entity.pdbx_description
1 polymer ?
#
loop_
_entity_poly.entity_id
_entity_poly.type
_entity_poly.pdbx_seq_one_letter_code
_entity_poly.pdbx_strand_id
1 'polypeptide(L)' 'MMYATESINIACKWGYKGVKEGVTLADDYFDSRMPIVMKRIAQGGVRLAMYLNRIFGGLKKVLHHRHREQKTY' A
#
# COMPACT_ATOMS: atom_id res chain seq x y z
N MET A 1 -1.60 12.01 -5.86
CA MET A 1 -0.21 11.80 -6.34
C MET A 1 0.76 11.22 -5.31
N MET A 2 0.50 11.29 -3.99
CA MET A 2 1.44 10.83 -2.94
C MET A 2 2.05 9.43 -3.17
N TYR A 3 1.26 8.42 -3.55
CA TYR A 3 1.76 7.05 -3.76
C TYR A 3 2.74 6.95 -4.94
N ALA A 4 2.44 7.64 -6.04
CA ALA A 4 3.30 7.70 -7.21
C ALA A 4 4.60 8.45 -6.90
N THR A 5 4.51 9.56 -6.16
CA THR A 5 5.68 10.34 -5.71
C THR A 5 6.62 9.51 -4.83
N GLU A 6 6.07 8.75 -3.88
CA GLU A 6 6.88 7.83 -3.07
C GLU A 6 7.55 6.76 -3.95
N SER A 7 6.82 6.19 -4.92
CA SER A 7 7.35 5.16 -5.80
C SER A 7 8.49 5.67 -6.68
N ILE A 8 8.35 6.85 -7.30
CA ILE A 8 9.43 7.41 -8.14
C ILE A 8 10.66 7.78 -7.31
N ASN A 9 10.47 8.31 -6.10
CA ASN A 9 11.59 8.61 -5.20
C ASN A 9 12.37 7.35 -4.81
N ILE A 10 11.67 6.24 -4.56
CA ILE A 10 12.31 4.95 -4.26
C ILE A 10 13.02 4.39 -5.49
N ALA A 11 12.40 4.47 -6.67
CA ALA A 11 13.01 4.03 -7.91
C ALA A 11 14.35 4.74 -8.16
N CYS A 12 14.37 6.07 -8.07
CA CYS A 12 15.61 6.84 -8.26
C CYS A 12 16.65 6.56 -7.17
N LYS A 13 16.24 6.50 -5.90
CA LYS A 13 17.19 6.39 -4.78
C LYS A 13 17.74 4.97 -4.59
N TRP A 14 16.95 3.95 -4.86
CA TRP A 14 17.25 2.56 -4.49
C TRP A 14 17.19 1.58 -5.66
N GLY A 15 16.30 1.81 -6.62
CA GLY A 15 16.16 0.97 -7.81
C GLY A 15 17.30 1.18 -8.81
N TYR A 16 17.36 2.37 -9.41
CA TYR A 16 18.32 2.68 -10.47
C TYR A 16 19.71 3.04 -9.95
N LYS A 17 19.81 3.52 -8.71
CA LYS A 17 21.08 4.00 -8.15
C LYS A 17 22.14 2.89 -8.13
N GLY A 18 23.21 3.10 -8.89
CA GLY A 18 24.37 2.21 -8.96
C GLY A 18 24.21 0.99 -9.88
N VAL A 19 23.08 0.85 -10.57
CA VAL A 19 22.86 -0.23 -11.55
C VAL A 19 23.37 0.21 -12.92
N LYS A 20 24.03 -0.71 -13.62
CA LYS A 20 24.49 -0.52 -15.01
C LYS A 20 23.93 -1.63 -15.89
N GLU A 21 23.84 -1.38 -17.18
CA GLU A 21 23.43 -2.41 -18.14
C GLU A 21 24.44 -3.56 -18.19
N GLY A 22 23.95 -4.79 -18.42
CA GLY A 22 24.79 -5.99 -18.58
C GLY A 22 25.39 -6.56 -17.29
N VAL A 23 25.13 -5.96 -16.12
CA VAL A 23 25.64 -6.46 -14.83
C VAL A 23 24.65 -7.40 -14.16
N THR A 24 25.17 -8.42 -13.48
CA THR A 24 24.36 -9.27 -12.60
C THR A 24 24.25 -8.62 -11.22
N LEU A 25 23.02 -8.43 -10.76
CA LEU A 25 22.73 -7.99 -9.40
C LEU A 25 22.58 -9.23 -8.50
N ALA A 26 23.34 -9.28 -7.41
CA ALA A 26 23.37 -10.43 -6.50
C ALA A 26 23.04 -9.98 -5.07
N ASP A 27 23.57 -10.69 -4.07
CA ASP A 27 23.19 -10.59 -2.66
C ASP A 27 23.29 -9.17 -2.11
N ASP A 28 24.36 -8.42 -2.41
CA ASP A 28 24.49 -7.02 -1.96
C ASP A 28 23.31 -6.14 -2.39
N TYR A 29 22.82 -6.33 -3.62
CA TYR A 29 21.66 -5.60 -4.11
C TYR A 29 20.38 -6.13 -3.47
N PHE A 30 20.24 -7.44 -3.35
CA PHE A 30 19.07 -8.08 -2.74
C PHE A 30 18.91 -7.66 -1.27
N ASP A 31 19.92 -7.87 -0.43
CA ASP A 31 19.89 -7.63 1.01
C ASP A 31 19.61 -6.16 1.34
N SER A 32 20.19 -5.26 0.54
CA SER A 32 19.98 -3.82 0.75
C SER A 32 18.60 -3.32 0.26
N ARG A 33 17.99 -3.95 -0.75
CA ARG A 33 16.70 -3.49 -1.32
C ARG A 33 15.50 -4.27 -0.78
N MET A 34 15.68 -5.49 -0.29
CA MET A 34 14.61 -6.34 0.23
C MET A 34 13.78 -5.66 1.35
N PRO A 35 14.39 -4.98 2.36
CA PRO A 35 13.61 -4.27 3.38
C PRO A 35 12.72 -3.16 2.81
N ILE A 36 13.13 -2.54 1.71
CA ILE A 36 12.38 -1.46 1.04
C ILE A 36 11.16 -2.05 0.32
N VAL A 37 11.35 -3.18 -0.37
CA VAL A 37 10.25 -3.91 -1.02
C VAL A 37 9.21 -4.35 0.01
N MET A 38 9.66 -4.98 1.10
CA MET A 38 8.77 -5.43 2.18
C MET A 38 7.95 -4.27 2.78
N LYS A 39 8.59 -3.11 3.00
CA LYS A 39 7.90 -1.89 3.44
C LYS A 39 6.82 -1.46 2.47
N ARG A 40 7.06 -1.52 1.15
CA ARG A 40 6.06 -1.11 0.14
C ARG A 40 4.89 -2.08 0.05
N ILE A 41 5.13 -3.38 0.20
CA ILE A 41 4.06 -4.40 0.28
C ILE A 41 3.16 -4.09 1.49
N ALA A 42 3.76 -3.90 2.67
CA ALA A 42 3.01 -3.58 3.89
C ALA A 42 2.22 -2.27 3.76
N GLN A 43 2.84 -1.21 3.22
CA GLN A 43 2.17 0.07 2.98
C GLN A 43 1.01 -0.06 2.00
N GLY A 44 1.17 -0.85 0.93
CA GLY A 44 0.11 -1.15 -0.02
C GLY A 44 -1.08 -1.83 0.64
N GLY A 45 -0.84 -2.89 1.42
CA GLY A 45 -1.88 -3.61 2.14
C GLY A 45 -2.66 -2.73 3.13
N VAL A 46 -1.96 -1.94 3.95
CA VAL A 46 -2.59 -1.02 4.92
C VAL A 46 -3.45 0.03 4.21
N ARG A 47 -2.94 0.64 3.13
CA ARG A 47 -3.67 1.67 2.38
C ARG A 47 -4.88 1.10 1.66
N LEU A 48 -4.74 -0.07 1.05
CA LEU A 48 -5.86 -0.76 0.41
C LEU A 48 -6.95 -1.09 1.43
N ALA A 49 -6.60 -1.69 2.56
CA ALA A 49 -7.54 -1.99 3.63
C ALA A 49 -8.25 -0.73 4.14
N MET A 50 -7.53 0.38 4.30
CA MET A 50 -8.11 1.67 4.68
C MET A 50 -9.15 2.16 3.66
N TYR A 51 -8.86 2.09 2.36
CA TYR A 51 -9.80 2.48 1.32
C TYR A 51 -11.04 1.59 1.29
N LEU A 52 -10.85 0.27 1.35
CA LEU A 52 -11.95 -0.69 1.40
C LEU A 52 -12.84 -0.43 2.63
N ASN A 53 -12.24 -0.23 3.79
CA ASN A 53 -12.96 0.10 5.02
C ASN A 53 -13.74 1.40 4.91
N ARG A 54 -13.20 2.42 4.23
CA ARG A 54 -13.90 3.69 4.00
C ARG A 54 -15.09 3.53 3.06
N ILE A 55 -14.93 2.79 1.96
CA ILE A 55 -15.97 2.57 0.96
C ILE A 55 -17.10 1.71 1.53
N PHE A 56 -16.77 0.59 2.17
CA PHE A 56 -17.75 -0.40 2.63
C PHE A 56 -18.18 -0.23 4.09
N GLY A 57 -17.42 0.48 4.92
CA GLY A 57 -17.74 0.69 6.34
C GLY A 57 -18.97 1.57 6.57
N GLY A 58 -19.28 2.48 5.65
CA GLY A 58 -20.52 3.27 5.70
C GLY A 58 -21.79 2.43 5.49
N LEU A 59 -21.70 1.39 4.65
CA LEU A 59 -22.81 0.47 4.36
C LEU A 59 -23.30 -0.23 5.63
N LYS A 60 -22.37 -0.64 6.50
CA LYS A 60 -22.67 -1.24 7.80
C LYS A 60 -23.45 -0.30 8.71
N LYS A 61 -23.13 1.00 8.72
CA LYS A 61 -23.81 2.00 9.54
C LYS A 61 -25.24 2.26 9.06
N VAL A 62 -25.46 2.37 7.75
CA VAL A 62 -26.79 2.58 7.16
C VAL A 62 -27.70 1.37 7.41
N LEU A 63 -27.17 0.14 7.26
CA LEU A 63 -27.91 -1.07 7.58
C LEU A 63 -28.24 -1.17 9.08
N HIS A 64 -27.30 -0.82 9.96
CA HIS A 64 -27.56 -0.78 11.41
C HIS A 64 -28.56 0.31 11.83
N HIS A 65 -28.60 1.45 11.15
CA HIS A 65 -29.59 2.50 11.43
C HIS A 65 -31.00 2.06 10.99
N ARG A 66 -31.13 1.50 9.78
CA ARG A 66 -32.41 0.98 9.28
C ARG A 66 -32.97 -0.17 10.14
N HIS A 67 -32.11 -1.07 10.64
CA HIS A 67 -32.56 -2.12 11.56
C HIS A 67 -32.95 -1.61 12.96
N ARG A 68 -32.44 -0.45 13.40
CA ARG A 68 -32.86 0.18 14.66
C ARG A 68 -34.22 0.86 14.53
N GLU A 69 -34.45 1.57 13.41
CA GLU A 69 -35.72 2.25 13.13
C GLU A 69 -36.88 1.24 12.97
N GLN A 70 -36.65 0.10 12.32
CA GLN A 70 -37.68 -0.96 12.15
C GLN A 70 -38.03 -1.73 13.44
N LYS A 71 -37.26 -1.59 14.53
CA LYS A 71 -37.58 -2.20 15.83
C LYS A 71 -38.29 -1.25 16.80
N THR A 72 -38.57 -0.02 16.36
CA THR A 72 -39.20 1.02 17.20
C THR A 72 -40.66 1.28 16.81
N TYR A 73 -41.27 0.36 16.07
CA TYR A 73 -42.69 0.36 15.70
C TYR A 73 -43.30 -1.01 16.00
#